data_AF-A0A8J2HMH5-F1
#
_entry.id   AF-A0A8J2HMH5-F1
#
_cell.length_a   1.000
_cell.length_b   1.000
_cell.length_c   1.000
_cell.angle_alpha   90.00
_cell.angle_beta   90.00
_cell.angle_gamma   90.00
#
_symmetry.space_group_name_H-M   'P 1'
#
loop_
_entity.id
_entity.type
_entity.pdbx_description
1 polymer ?
#
loop_
_entity_poly.entity_id
_entity_poly.type
_entity_poly.pdbx_seq_one_letter_code
_entity_poly.pdbx_strand_id
1 'polypeptide(L)'
;MKPKQIKQDPLASSSGVTVKPVEYRCPNPNCNSVYKWKNNLTKHMNYECGKPPRYMCSHCNYQSPWKSYVLNHAASRHPTDQINVIELSITTKKQTGNFVCPNPHCTRVYKYKADLTRHINYQCQKPPRYKCPYCPKESNWSGGIKKHIRSFHPQQNYHVLTHS
;
A
#
# COMPACT_ATOMS: atom_id res chain seq x y z
N MET A 1 -9.84 -23.82 -22.60
CA MET A 1 -10.12 -22.54 -21.92
C MET A 1 -9.29 -21.45 -22.59
N LYS A 2 -9.93 -20.42 -23.15
CA LYS A 2 -9.27 -19.39 -23.97
C LYS A 2 -8.39 -18.48 -23.09
N PRO A 3 -7.13 -18.19 -23.45
CA PRO A 3 -6.28 -17.27 -22.70
C PRO A 3 -6.77 -15.83 -22.87
N LYS A 4 -6.94 -15.12 -21.75
CA LYS A 4 -7.41 -13.73 -21.73
C LYS A 4 -6.29 -12.79 -22.17
N GLN A 5 -6.56 -12.07 -23.26
CA GLN A 5 -5.77 -11.00 -23.86
C GLN A 5 -5.24 -9.99 -22.84
N ILE A 6 -3.95 -9.70 -22.95
CA ILE A 6 -3.22 -8.68 -22.21
C ILE A 6 -3.47 -7.32 -22.91
N LYS A 7 -4.06 -6.36 -22.19
CA LYS A 7 -4.11 -4.97 -22.66
C LYS A 7 -2.83 -4.26 -22.22
N GLN A 8 -2.05 -3.81 -23.19
CA GLN A 8 -0.87 -2.96 -23.03
C GLN A 8 -1.30 -1.49 -22.93
N ASP A 9 -0.69 -0.72 -22.02
CA ASP A 9 -0.71 0.74 -22.09
C ASP A 9 0.40 1.21 -23.07
N PRO A 10 0.14 2.16 -23.97
CA PRO A 10 1.09 2.56 -25.00
C PRO A 10 1.95 3.75 -24.55
N LEU A 11 3.26 3.68 -24.75
CA LEU A 11 4.06 4.86 -25.07
C LEU A 11 5.19 4.45 -26.02
N ALA A 12 4.99 4.79 -27.30
CA ALA A 12 6.02 4.77 -28.31
C ALA A 12 6.91 6.00 -28.16
N SER A 13 8.23 5.82 -28.21
CA SER A 13 9.10 6.58 -29.12
C SER A 13 10.52 6.02 -29.12
N SER A 14 11.06 6.01 -30.34
CA SER A 14 12.29 5.43 -30.84
C SER A 14 13.57 5.98 -30.21
N SER A 15 14.44 5.08 -29.74
CA SER A 15 15.91 5.12 -29.83
C SER A 15 16.49 3.92 -29.08
N GLY A 16 17.48 3.23 -29.66
CA GLY A 16 18.07 1.99 -29.16
C GLY A 16 18.88 2.13 -27.87
N VAL A 17 18.19 2.33 -26.75
CA VAL A 17 18.73 2.21 -25.39
C VAL A 17 18.15 0.94 -24.79
N THR A 18 19.00 0.05 -24.29
CA THR A 18 18.57 -1.11 -23.50
C THR A 18 17.97 -0.62 -22.17
N VAL A 19 16.69 -0.28 -22.18
CA VAL A 19 15.98 0.14 -20.97
C VAL A 19 15.87 -1.08 -20.06
N LYS A 20 16.66 -1.11 -18.98
CA LYS A 20 16.51 -2.09 -17.90
C LYS A 20 15.06 -2.08 -17.40
N PRO A 21 14.43 -3.23 -17.13
CA PRO A 21 13.08 -3.27 -16.58
C PRO A 21 12.99 -2.42 -15.31
N VAL A 22 12.01 -1.52 -15.23
CA VAL A 22 11.80 -0.70 -14.04
C VAL A 22 11.31 -1.62 -12.92
N GLU A 23 12.19 -1.89 -11.95
CA GLU A 23 11.87 -2.64 -10.74
C GLU A 23 11.26 -1.70 -9.68
N TYR A 24 10.19 -2.17 -9.03
CA TYR A 24 9.50 -1.45 -7.96
C TYR A 24 9.94 -2.01 -6.61
N ARG A 25 10.90 -1.35 -5.97
CA ARG A 25 11.45 -1.74 -4.66
C ARG A 25 10.55 -1.25 -3.52
N CYS A 26 10.47 -2.05 -2.47
CA CYS A 26 9.77 -1.65 -1.25
C CYS A 26 10.49 -0.44 -0.61
N PRO A 27 9.78 0.65 -0.32
CA PRO A 27 10.38 1.85 0.29
C PRO A 27 10.56 1.73 1.80
N ASN A 28 10.23 0.58 2.41
CA ASN A 28 10.47 0.34 3.82
C ASN A 28 11.92 -0.14 4.02
N PRO A 29 12.76 0.57 4.79
CA PRO A 29 14.16 0.19 5.01
C PRO A 29 14.37 -1.20 5.60
N ASN A 30 13.35 -1.72 6.32
CA ASN A 30 13.38 -3.06 6.91
C ASN A 30 12.79 -4.12 5.96
N CYS A 31 12.67 -3.84 4.66
CA CYS A 31 12.03 -4.71 3.68
C CYS A 31 12.75 -4.67 2.33
N ASN A 32 13.27 -5.83 1.91
CA ASN A 32 14.02 -5.96 0.65
C ASN A 32 13.18 -6.47 -0.53
N SER A 33 11.85 -6.46 -0.41
CA SER A 33 10.97 -6.96 -1.48
C SER A 33 11.07 -6.11 -2.74
N VAL A 34 11.17 -6.78 -3.89
CA VAL A 34 11.25 -6.15 -5.23
C VAL A 34 10.15 -6.73 -6.12
N TYR A 35 9.46 -5.85 -6.86
CA TYR A 35 8.33 -6.25 -7.70
C TYR A 35 8.52 -5.78 -9.14
N LYS A 36 8.05 -6.60 -10.09
CA LYS A 36 8.01 -6.24 -11.52
C LYS A 36 6.94 -5.18 -11.82
N TRP A 37 5.91 -5.07 -10.98
CA TRP A 37 4.74 -4.24 -11.24
C TRP A 37 4.36 -3.37 -10.04
N LYS A 38 3.98 -2.11 -10.30
CA LYS A 38 3.55 -1.13 -9.28
C LYS A 38 2.36 -1.62 -8.46
N ASN A 39 1.38 -2.26 -9.09
CA ASN A 39 0.19 -2.78 -8.39
C ASN A 39 0.54 -3.87 -7.37
N ASN A 40 1.54 -4.72 -7.66
CA ASN A 40 2.02 -5.75 -6.73
C ASN A 40 2.78 -5.13 -5.57
N LEU A 41 3.65 -4.13 -5.81
CA LEU A 41 4.26 -3.34 -4.73
C LEU A 41 3.18 -2.68 -3.87
N THR A 42 2.16 -2.07 -4.47
CA THR A 42 1.05 -1.46 -3.73
C THR A 42 0.31 -2.48 -2.86
N LYS A 43 0.01 -3.68 -3.39
CA LYS A 43 -0.62 -4.75 -2.61
C LYS A 43 0.25 -5.18 -1.44
N HIS A 44 1.53 -5.44 -1.68
CA HIS A 44 2.49 -5.73 -0.63
C HIS A 44 2.50 -4.64 0.45
N MET A 45 2.61 -3.38 0.05
CA MET A 45 2.63 -2.25 0.98
C MET A 45 1.33 -2.14 1.78
N ASN A 46 0.17 -2.39 1.18
CA ASN A 46 -1.11 -2.27 1.87
C ASN A 46 -1.35 -3.41 2.86
N TYR A 47 -0.94 -4.63 2.49
CA TYR A 47 -1.42 -5.82 3.17
C TYR A 47 -0.33 -6.62 3.87
N GLU A 48 0.91 -6.60 3.42
CA GLU A 48 1.94 -7.53 3.90
C GLU A 48 3.07 -6.81 4.64
N CYS A 49 3.58 -5.73 4.05
CA CYS A 49 4.81 -5.07 4.48
C CYS A 49 4.75 -4.64 5.95
N GLY A 50 5.74 -5.01 6.75
CA GLY A 50 5.89 -4.52 8.12
C GLY A 50 4.77 -4.93 9.08
N LYS A 51 3.94 -5.92 8.74
CA LYS A 51 3.01 -6.47 9.72
C LYS A 51 3.79 -7.31 10.74
N PRO A 52 3.62 -7.06 12.04
CA PRO A 52 4.27 -7.88 13.06
C PRO A 52 3.64 -9.29 13.09
N PRO A 53 4.40 -10.30 13.55
CA PRO A 53 3.87 -11.65 13.72
C PRO A 53 2.70 -11.64 14.70
N ARG A 54 1.53 -12.12 14.26
CA ARG A 54 0.30 -12.24 15.07
C ARG A 54 -0.02 -13.68 15.44
N TYR A 55 0.55 -14.61 14.70
CA TYR A 55 0.26 -16.03 14.83
C TYR A 55 1.58 -16.77 15.02
N MET A 56 1.62 -17.67 15.98
CA MET A 56 2.74 -18.56 16.26
C MET A 56 2.28 -20.01 16.14
N CYS A 57 3.16 -20.88 15.62
CA CYS A 57 2.92 -22.32 15.65
C CYS A 57 2.88 -22.82 17.10
N SER A 58 1.96 -23.73 17.43
CA SER A 58 1.93 -24.33 18.78
C SER A 58 3.08 -25.29 19.07
N HIS A 59 3.79 -25.77 18.04
CA HIS A 59 4.79 -26.83 18.13
C HIS A 59 6.23 -26.33 17.91
N CYS A 60 6.41 -25.08 17.48
CA CYS A 60 7.73 -24.48 17.30
C CYS A 60 7.67 -22.95 17.31
N ASN A 61 8.84 -22.30 17.23
CA ASN A 61 8.96 -20.85 17.25
C ASN A 61 8.62 -20.16 15.91
N TYR A 62 8.04 -20.86 14.93
CA TYR A 62 7.62 -20.25 13.68
C TYR A 62 6.49 -19.25 13.92
N GLN A 63 6.66 -18.03 13.39
CA GLN A 63 5.70 -16.95 13.54
C GLN A 63 5.38 -16.30 12.20
N SER A 64 4.14 -15.84 12.05
CA SER A 64 3.70 -15.11 10.87
C SER A 64 2.62 -14.09 11.22
N PRO A 65 2.51 -12.98 10.47
CA PRO A 65 1.35 -12.10 10.53
C PRO A 65 0.05 -12.78 10.07
N TRP A 66 0.13 -13.93 9.40
CA TRP A 66 -0.99 -14.59 8.75
C TRP A 66 -1.23 -16.00 9.26
N LYS A 67 -2.47 -16.25 9.72
CA LYS A 67 -2.89 -17.55 10.24
C LYS A 67 -2.70 -18.67 9.21
N SER A 68 -3.06 -18.43 7.95
CA SER A 68 -2.91 -19.41 6.86
C SER A 68 -1.48 -19.90 6.67
N TYR A 69 -0.49 -19.04 6.89
CA TYR A 69 0.92 -19.40 6.75
C TYR A 69 1.40 -20.27 7.91
N VAL A 70 0.89 -20.04 9.13
CA VAL A 70 1.18 -20.91 10.28
C VAL A 70 0.49 -22.26 10.11
N LEU A 71 -0.75 -22.28 9.61
CA LEU A 71 -1.48 -23.52 9.34
C LEU A 71 -0.77 -24.38 8.28
N ASN A 72 -0.32 -23.78 7.16
CA ASN A 72 0.42 -24.51 6.12
C ASN A 72 1.77 -25.00 6.62
N HIS A 73 2.50 -24.17 7.37
CA HIS A 73 3.72 -24.58 8.05
C HIS A 73 3.48 -25.78 8.97
N ALA A 74 2.45 -25.72 9.83
CA ALA A 74 2.11 -26.81 10.75
C ALA A 74 1.72 -28.08 10.00
N ALA A 75 0.90 -27.98 8.95
CA ALA A 75 0.53 -29.12 8.12
C ALA A 75 1.73 -29.80 7.44
N SER A 76 2.77 -29.04 7.07
CA SER A 76 3.95 -29.57 6.37
C SER A 76 5.08 -30.02 7.28
N ARG A 77 5.24 -29.38 8.45
CA ARG A 77 6.36 -29.63 9.39
C ARG A 77 5.94 -30.39 10.65
N HIS A 78 4.65 -30.44 10.95
CA HIS A 78 4.05 -31.10 12.11
C HIS A 78 2.81 -31.95 11.69
N PRO A 79 2.96 -32.89 10.73
CA PRO A 79 1.82 -33.59 10.11
C PRO A 79 1.09 -34.56 11.06
N THR A 80 1.75 -35.00 12.13
CA THR A 80 1.18 -35.93 13.13
C THR A 80 0.46 -35.22 14.27
N ASP A 81 0.62 -33.90 14.38
CA ASP A 81 0.13 -33.14 15.50
C ASP A 81 -1.20 -32.44 15.16
N GLN A 82 -2.01 -32.17 16.18
CA GLN A 82 -3.18 -31.32 15.98
C GLN A 82 -2.73 -29.91 15.57
N ILE A 83 -3.17 -29.48 14.40
CA ILE A 83 -2.81 -28.19 13.80
C ILE A 83 -3.47 -27.07 14.61
N ASN A 84 -2.69 -26.41 15.47
CA ASN A 84 -3.13 -25.30 16.30
C ASN A 84 -2.24 -24.07 16.10
N VAL A 85 -2.80 -22.89 16.41
CA VAL A 85 -2.13 -21.60 16.25
C VAL A 85 -2.34 -20.78 17.52
N ILE A 86 -1.26 -20.23 18.06
CA ILE A 86 -1.28 -19.31 19.19
C ILE A 86 -1.42 -17.88 18.63
N GLU A 87 -2.37 -17.11 19.14
CA GLU A 87 -2.51 -15.69 18.81
C GLU A 87 -1.66 -14.83 19.76
N LEU A 88 -0.77 -14.03 19.18
CA LEU A 88 0.12 -13.15 19.92
C LEU A 88 -0.57 -11.81 20.20
N SER A 89 -0.51 -11.33 21.45
CA SER A 89 -0.95 -10.01 21.84
C SER A 89 0.10 -8.96 21.46
N ILE A 90 -0.09 -8.29 20.31
CA ILE A 90 0.88 -7.31 19.80
C ILE A 90 0.45 -5.88 20.17
N THR A 91 1.33 -5.15 20.86
CA THR A 91 1.27 -3.68 20.90
C THR A 91 1.83 -3.13 19.60
N THR A 92 0.96 -2.65 18.71
CA THR A 92 1.35 -2.13 17.40
C THR A 92 2.05 -0.77 17.51
N LYS A 93 3.38 -0.77 17.63
CA LYS A 93 4.18 0.46 17.47
C LYS A 93 4.07 0.94 16.02
N LYS A 94 3.69 2.21 15.81
CA LYS A 94 3.64 2.82 14.46
C LYS A 94 5.04 2.86 13.86
N GLN A 95 5.22 2.27 12.68
CA GLN A 95 6.49 2.31 11.96
C GLN A 95 6.77 3.73 11.46
N THR A 96 7.89 4.30 11.93
CA THR A 96 8.41 5.61 11.53
C THR A 96 9.69 5.45 10.72
N GLY A 97 9.87 6.28 9.70
CA GLY A 97 11.06 6.27 8.85
C GLY A 97 10.92 7.22 7.66
N ASN A 98 11.93 7.28 6.80
CA ASN A 98 11.89 8.08 5.57
C ASN A 98 11.40 7.22 4.40
N PHE A 99 10.08 7.18 4.19
CA PHE A 99 9.46 6.41 3.12
C PHE A 99 9.37 7.26 1.85
N VAL A 100 10.22 6.96 0.86
CA VAL A 100 10.30 7.68 -0.42
C VAL A 100 9.28 7.13 -1.42
N CYS A 101 8.69 8.00 -2.23
CA CYS A 101 7.84 7.57 -3.33
C CYS A 101 8.64 6.74 -4.35
N PRO A 102 8.17 5.54 -4.74
CA PRO A 102 8.87 4.69 -5.70
C PRO A 102 8.77 5.18 -7.15
N ASN A 103 8.07 6.29 -7.39
CA ASN A 103 7.94 6.88 -8.71
C ASN A 103 9.13 7.82 -9.00
N PRO A 104 9.93 7.58 -10.05
CA PRO A 104 11.08 8.41 -10.39
C PRO A 104 10.75 9.90 -10.61
N HIS A 105 9.53 10.21 -11.05
CA HIS A 105 9.07 11.58 -11.27
C HIS A 105 8.42 12.20 -10.01
N CYS A 106 8.61 11.59 -8.83
CA CYS A 106 8.05 12.05 -7.57
C CYS A 106 9.08 12.05 -6.45
N THR A 107 9.45 13.23 -5.97
CA THR A 107 10.47 13.43 -4.93
C THR A 107 9.91 13.46 -3.51
N ARG A 108 8.64 13.07 -3.30
CA ARG A 108 7.99 13.16 -1.99
C ARG A 108 8.47 12.07 -1.04
N VAL A 109 8.71 12.47 0.21
CA VAL A 109 9.13 11.62 1.32
C VAL A 109 8.13 11.75 2.47
N TYR A 110 7.85 10.65 3.16
CA TYR A 110 6.87 10.59 4.23
C TYR A 110 7.45 9.93 5.48
N LYS A 111 7.07 10.46 6.66
CA LYS A 111 7.47 9.93 7.97
C LYS A 111 6.84 8.56 8.30
N TYR A 112 5.63 8.32 7.79
CA TYR A 112 4.86 7.12 8.09
C TYR A 112 4.49 6.38 6.81
N LYS A 113 4.56 5.05 6.86
CA LYS A 113 4.16 4.16 5.78
C LYS A 113 2.72 4.43 5.29
N ALA A 114 1.80 4.65 6.23
CA ALA A 114 0.39 4.91 5.91
C ALA A 114 0.20 6.17 5.04
N ASP A 115 1.01 7.21 5.28
CA ASP A 115 0.96 8.45 4.51
C ASP A 115 1.52 8.25 3.09
N LEU A 116 2.63 7.52 2.95
CA LEU A 116 3.17 7.16 1.64
C LEU A 116 2.18 6.31 0.85
N THR A 117 1.59 5.29 1.46
CA THR A 117 0.57 4.44 0.83
C THR A 117 -0.61 5.27 0.32
N ARG A 118 -1.12 6.21 1.14
CA ARG A 118 -2.18 7.13 0.71
C ARG A 118 -1.73 7.99 -0.48
N HIS A 119 -0.50 8.50 -0.46
CA HIS A 119 0.05 9.27 -1.56
C HIS A 119 0.08 8.45 -2.86
N ILE A 120 0.66 7.25 -2.84
CA ILE A 120 0.76 6.39 -4.03
C ILE A 120 -0.61 6.05 -4.60
N ASN A 121 -1.59 5.75 -3.73
CA ASN A 121 -2.90 5.26 -4.16
C ASN A 121 -3.82 6.37 -4.70
N TYR A 122 -3.71 7.59 -4.18
CA TYR A 122 -4.71 8.63 -4.44
C TYR A 122 -4.15 9.95 -4.96
N GLN A 123 -2.85 10.22 -4.76
CA GLN A 123 -2.27 11.54 -5.02
C GLN A 123 -1.22 11.52 -6.13
N CYS A 124 -0.39 10.48 -6.18
CA CYS A 124 0.73 10.39 -7.11
C CYS A 124 0.23 10.25 -8.55
N GLN A 125 0.50 11.24 -9.40
CA GLN A 125 0.10 11.29 -10.81
C GLN A 125 -1.42 11.12 -11.03
N LYS A 126 -2.23 11.56 -10.06
CA LYS A 126 -3.70 11.54 -10.19
C LYS A 126 -4.26 12.96 -10.13
N PRO A 127 -5.23 13.30 -10.99
CA PRO A 127 -5.89 14.60 -10.93
C PRO A 127 -6.68 14.74 -9.62
N PRO A 128 -7.00 15.97 -9.20
CA PRO A 128 -7.85 16.22 -8.04
C PRO A 128 -9.18 15.48 -8.16
N ARG A 129 -9.47 14.60 -7.21
CA ARG A 129 -10.69 13.78 -7.21
C ARG A 129 -11.83 14.41 -6.43
N TYR A 130 -11.51 15.32 -5.52
CA TYR A 130 -12.45 15.88 -4.56
C TYR A 130 -12.51 17.40 -4.72
N LYS A 131 -13.72 17.93 -4.82
CA LYS A 131 -13.98 19.37 -4.91
C LYS A 131 -14.73 19.87 -3.67
N CYS A 132 -14.44 21.11 -3.28
CA CYS A 132 -15.25 21.83 -2.31
C CYS A 132 -16.61 22.18 -2.96
N PRO A 133 -17.74 21.96 -2.29
CA PRO A 133 -19.05 22.40 -2.81
C PRO A 133 -19.23 23.92 -2.81
N TYR A 134 -18.44 24.64 -2.01
CA TYR A 134 -18.66 26.05 -1.68
C TYR A 134 -17.65 27.00 -2.35
N CYS A 135 -16.60 26.47 -2.97
CA CYS A 135 -15.60 27.27 -3.68
C CYS A 135 -14.81 26.42 -4.70
N PRO A 136 -13.98 27.02 -5.57
CA PRO A 136 -13.17 26.30 -6.57
C PRO A 136 -12.03 25.42 -6.00
N LYS A 137 -11.96 25.22 -4.67
CA LYS A 137 -10.86 24.45 -4.06
C LYS A 137 -11.00 22.97 -4.37
N GLU A 138 -9.94 22.39 -4.94
CA GLU A 138 -9.86 20.96 -5.23
C GLU A 138 -8.70 20.27 -4.50
N SER A 139 -8.81 18.96 -4.36
CA SER A 139 -7.81 18.10 -3.73
C SER A 139 -7.89 16.67 -4.27
N ASN A 140 -6.76 15.98 -4.26
CA ASN A 140 -6.68 14.54 -4.57
C ASN A 140 -6.97 13.64 -3.35
N TRP A 141 -7.23 14.23 -2.18
CA TRP A 141 -7.60 13.50 -0.96
C TRP A 141 -8.74 14.18 -0.20
N SER A 142 -9.73 13.38 0.20
CA SER A 142 -10.95 13.83 0.88
C SER A 142 -10.69 14.51 2.22
N GLY A 143 -9.68 14.07 2.97
CA GLY A 143 -9.28 14.72 4.22
C GLY A 143 -8.82 16.17 4.03
N GLY A 144 -8.22 16.48 2.89
CA GLY A 144 -7.82 17.84 2.52
C GLY A 144 -9.03 18.76 2.34
N ILE A 145 -10.06 18.33 1.62
CA ILE A 145 -11.31 19.10 1.46
C ILE A 145 -12.05 19.25 2.78
N LYS A 146 -12.12 18.20 3.61
CA LYS A 146 -12.74 18.28 4.95
C LYS A 146 -12.07 19.34 5.83
N LYS A 147 -10.74 19.39 5.87
CA LYS A 147 -9.99 20.40 6.63
C LYS A 147 -10.24 21.81 6.10
N HIS A 148 -10.26 21.95 4.78
CA HIS A 148 -10.56 23.21 4.12
C HIS A 148 -11.97 23.72 4.46
N ILE A 149 -13.02 22.89 4.34
CA ILE A 149 -14.40 23.26 4.69
C ILE A 149 -14.48 23.72 6.14
N ARG A 150 -13.86 23.00 7.09
CA ARG A 150 -13.86 23.41 8.50
C ARG A 150 -13.23 24.79 8.76
N SER A 151 -12.23 25.16 7.97
CA SER A 151 -11.46 26.40 8.20
C SER A 151 -12.04 27.59 7.45
N PHE A 152 -12.61 27.37 6.26
CA PHE A 152 -13.06 28.42 5.35
C PHE A 152 -14.59 28.44 5.13
N HIS A 153 -15.28 27.38 5.51
CA HIS A 153 -16.74 27.24 5.43
C HIS A 153 -17.31 26.67 6.76
N PRO A 154 -17.02 27.29 7.92
CA PRO A 154 -17.31 26.71 9.24
C PRO A 154 -18.80 26.48 9.54
N GLN A 155 -19.68 27.19 8.84
CA GLN A 155 -21.14 27.07 8.99
C GLN A 155 -21.77 26.03 8.05
N GLN A 156 -20.96 25.35 7.23
CA GLN A 156 -21.44 24.46 6.17
C GLN A 156 -21.18 22.99 6.51
N ASN A 157 -22.14 22.13 6.15
CA ASN A 157 -22.09 20.71 6.48
C ASN A 157 -21.14 19.93 5.53
N TYR A 158 -20.55 18.84 6.02
CA TYR A 158 -19.51 18.13 5.27
C TYR A 158 -20.12 17.21 4.20
N HIS A 159 -20.17 17.66 2.95
CA HIS A 159 -20.36 16.76 1.82
C HIS A 159 -19.22 16.93 0.82
N VAL A 160 -18.36 15.92 0.67
CA VAL A 160 -17.26 15.96 -0.29
C VAL A 160 -17.76 15.37 -1.60
N LEU A 161 -17.81 16.17 -2.65
CA LEU A 161 -18.17 15.69 -3.98
C LEU A 161 -16.97 14.99 -4.63
N THR A 162 -17.21 13.81 -5.20
CA THR A 162 -16.25 13.10 -6.05
C THR A 162 -16.53 13.41 -7.51
N HIS A 163 -15.49 13.59 -8.33
CA HIS A 163 -15.65 13.52 -9.77
C HIS A 163 -16.09 12.09 -10.16
N SER A 164 -17.22 12.00 -10.87
CA SER A 164 -17.78 10.78 -11.47
C SER A 164 -16.90 10.28 -12.60
#